data_AF-A0A7Y6IUX1-F1
#
_entry.id   AF-A0A7Y6IUX1-F1
#
_cell.length_a   1.000
_cell.length_b   1.000
_cell.length_c   1.000
_cell.angle_alpha   90.00
_cell.angle_beta   90.00
_cell.angle_gamma   90.00
#
_symmetry.space_group_name_H-M   'P 1'
#
loop_
_entity.id
_entity.type
_entity.pdbx_description
1 polymer ?
#
loop_
_entity_poly.entity_id
_entity_poly.type
_entity_poly.pdbx_seq_one_letter_code
_entity_poly.pdbx_strand_id
1 'polypeptide(L)'
;MSLIDFDRIRQIEQDAIGWVTSASAAEGVGRRHHTVPRFYLARFADSSGTMHVRDRQGAGYVRRNPRDMAIKNFYTFVNNSGEADGRLEQALAMMESQAAVLIKYLLSPLGYLQPISLADSLSLAQFLAFQIVRGQRHRREYELMTNYLVKLQVSGQVDVQELRDVTVVPHPNEHLSTIGAAAEEIFKHLCGRPYSLVVLDKPLFITCDEPVLVHVEEGHVNHVEDCFLSQEEIAKRLRKKRGRKQIIHFYPTRSSGVARASEIALPVAPRKLILLGPVGAAHRGLLHLRDDEAEEFAEGVNRALLSQAFDWAAAHPDHPSFSSMEIPPVGPLVRICDGGSSLGGELNEAPNPLRPQRFRKDW
;
A
#
# COMPACT_ATOMS: atom_id res chain seq x y z
N MET A 1 1.18 -15.10 29.91
CA MET A 1 2.09 -14.33 29.04
C MET A 1 3.51 -14.59 29.53
N SER A 2 4.18 -15.60 28.99
CA SER A 2 5.54 -15.96 29.42
C SER A 2 6.58 -15.04 28.77
N LEU A 3 7.63 -14.81 29.54
CA LEU A 3 8.86 -14.04 29.31
C LEU A 3 9.25 -13.93 27.83
N ILE A 4 9.44 -12.68 27.39
CA ILE A 4 10.18 -12.36 26.16
C ILE A 4 11.60 -12.92 26.33
N ASP A 5 11.96 -13.85 25.46
CA ASP A 5 13.28 -14.46 25.41
C ASP A 5 14.29 -13.44 24.83
N PHE A 6 14.98 -12.73 25.73
CA PHE A 6 15.97 -11.71 25.36
C PHE A 6 17.14 -12.28 24.56
N ASP A 7 17.48 -13.55 24.75
CA ASP A 7 18.55 -14.21 23.99
C ASP A 7 18.10 -14.44 22.54
N ARG A 8 16.82 -14.80 22.34
CA ARG A 8 16.22 -14.89 21.00
C ARG A 8 16.14 -13.53 20.30
N ILE A 9 15.85 -12.44 21.01
CA ILE A 9 15.88 -11.08 20.44
C ILE A 9 17.29 -10.71 20.00
N ARG A 10 18.30 -10.92 20.86
CA ARG A 10 19.70 -10.65 20.50
C ARG A 10 20.16 -11.48 19.32
N GLN A 11 19.75 -12.74 19.23
CA GLN A 11 20.08 -13.59 18.09
C GLN A 11 19.48 -13.02 16.80
N ILE A 12 18.22 -12.60 16.81
CA ILE A 12 17.56 -11.96 15.66
C ILE A 12 18.28 -10.67 15.25
N GLU A 13 18.68 -9.84 16.22
CA GLU A 13 19.45 -8.61 15.96
C GLU A 13 20.83 -8.92 15.34
N GLN A 14 21.54 -9.92 15.87
CA GLN A 14 22.83 -10.35 15.34
C GLN A 14 22.70 -10.95 13.93
N ASP A 15 21.67 -11.76 13.69
CA ASP A 15 21.39 -12.33 12.38
C ASP A 15 21.04 -11.22 11.36
N ALA A 16 20.26 -10.21 11.79
CA ALA A 16 19.95 -9.05 10.96
C ALA A 16 21.19 -8.22 10.63
N ILE A 17 22.07 -7.96 11.61
CA ILE A 17 23.35 -7.27 11.39
C ILE A 17 24.26 -8.08 10.47
N GLY A 18 24.36 -9.39 10.68
CA GLY A 18 25.12 -10.32 9.83
C GLY A 18 24.59 -10.36 8.40
N TRP A 19 23.27 -10.28 8.22
CA TRP A 19 22.66 -10.18 6.90
C TRP A 19 22.95 -8.83 6.24
N VAL A 20 22.75 -7.71 6.92
CA VAL A 20 22.99 -6.36 6.35
C VAL A 20 24.45 -6.17 5.93
N THR A 21 25.38 -6.78 6.67
CA THR A 21 26.82 -6.74 6.39
C THR A 21 27.24 -7.66 5.25
N SER A 22 26.53 -8.78 5.04
CA SER A 22 26.79 -9.70 3.92
C SER A 22 26.04 -9.34 2.63
N ALA A 23 24.95 -8.58 2.73
CA ALA A 23 24.18 -8.10 1.58
C ALA A 23 24.97 -7.08 0.76
N SER A 24 24.91 -7.18 -0.57
CA SER A 24 25.68 -6.32 -1.47
C SER A 24 25.00 -4.96 -1.67
N ALA A 25 25.67 -3.86 -1.32
CA ALA A 25 25.15 -2.51 -1.55
C ALA A 25 24.93 -2.21 -3.05
N ALA A 26 25.82 -2.70 -3.92
CA ALA A 26 25.73 -2.47 -5.36
C ALA A 26 24.62 -3.31 -6.03
N GLU A 27 24.27 -4.46 -5.45
CA GLU A 27 23.23 -5.32 -6.01
C GLU A 27 21.84 -4.71 -5.81
N GLY A 28 21.13 -4.47 -6.92
CA GLY A 28 19.83 -3.78 -6.92
C GLY A 28 19.90 -2.36 -7.46
N VAL A 29 21.06 -1.70 -7.36
CA VAL A 29 21.24 -0.36 -7.93
C VAL A 29 21.08 -0.41 -9.46
N GLY A 30 20.28 0.50 -10.03
CA GLY A 30 20.04 0.53 -11.47
C GLY A 30 18.98 -0.46 -11.97
N ARG A 31 18.54 -1.42 -11.12
CA ARG A 31 17.56 -2.44 -11.49
C ARG A 31 16.14 -1.87 -11.53
N ARG A 32 15.23 -2.64 -12.13
CA ARG A 32 13.79 -2.39 -12.04
C ARG A 32 13.26 -3.16 -10.83
N HIS A 33 12.52 -2.47 -9.99
CA HIS A 33 11.95 -2.99 -8.76
C HIS A 33 10.45 -3.14 -8.87
N HIS A 34 9.93 -4.26 -8.37
CA HIS A 34 8.51 -4.59 -8.41
C HIS A 34 7.84 -4.11 -7.13
N THR A 35 6.98 -3.07 -7.22
CA THR A 35 6.16 -2.65 -6.06
C THR A 35 5.05 -3.67 -5.75
N VAL A 36 4.58 -4.37 -6.77
CA VAL A 36 3.76 -5.59 -6.66
C VAL A 36 4.59 -6.78 -7.17
N PRO A 37 4.79 -7.85 -6.38
CA PRO A 37 5.78 -8.87 -6.68
C PRO A 37 5.51 -9.56 -8.02
N ARG A 38 6.56 -9.89 -8.76
CA ARG A 38 6.44 -10.61 -10.03
C ARG A 38 5.76 -11.98 -9.86
N PHE A 39 6.06 -12.71 -8.78
CA PHE A 39 5.46 -14.03 -8.54
C PHE A 39 3.94 -13.95 -8.34
N TYR A 40 3.47 -12.84 -7.76
CA TYR A 40 2.06 -12.57 -7.54
C TYR A 40 1.37 -12.20 -8.86
N LEU A 41 1.95 -11.26 -9.60
CA LEU A 41 1.42 -10.82 -10.90
C LEU A 41 1.36 -11.95 -11.94
N ALA A 42 2.32 -12.87 -11.91
CA ALA A 42 2.35 -14.03 -12.80
C ALA A 42 1.10 -14.93 -12.68
N ARG A 43 0.35 -14.85 -11.58
CA ARG A 43 -0.88 -15.61 -11.39
C ARG A 43 -2.07 -15.05 -12.16
N PHE A 44 -1.98 -13.79 -12.60
CA PHE A 44 -2.96 -13.14 -13.46
C PHE A 44 -2.56 -13.19 -14.94
N ALA A 45 -1.41 -13.78 -15.27
CA ALA A 45 -1.00 -13.96 -16.66
C ALA A 45 -1.62 -15.24 -17.26
N ASP A 46 -1.91 -15.20 -18.56
CA ASP A 46 -2.29 -16.37 -19.34
C ASP A 46 -1.09 -17.29 -19.65
N SER A 47 -1.32 -18.34 -20.44
CA SER A 47 -0.28 -19.27 -20.89
C SER A 47 0.81 -18.60 -21.74
N SER A 48 0.55 -17.44 -22.35
CA SER A 48 1.56 -16.64 -23.05
C SER A 48 2.41 -15.77 -22.10
N GLY A 49 2.10 -15.78 -20.80
CA GLY A 49 2.78 -14.99 -19.79
C GLY A 49 2.37 -13.51 -19.83
N THR A 50 1.18 -13.19 -20.35
CA THR A 50 0.67 -11.80 -20.40
C THR A 50 -0.67 -11.65 -19.68
N MET A 51 -0.90 -10.45 -19.15
CA MET A 51 -2.15 -10.04 -18.52
C MET A 51 -2.66 -8.76 -19.18
N HIS A 52 -3.97 -8.50 -19.09
CA HIS A 52 -4.52 -7.22 -19.49
C HIS A 52 -4.24 -6.19 -18.41
N VAL A 53 -3.82 -5.00 -18.81
CA VAL A 53 -3.49 -3.88 -17.93
C VAL A 53 -4.17 -2.63 -18.44
N ARG A 54 -4.76 -1.87 -17.51
CA ARG A 54 -5.33 -0.55 -17.76
C ARG A 54 -4.57 0.49 -16.94
N ASP A 55 -4.10 1.53 -17.61
CA ASP A 55 -3.48 2.69 -16.96
C ASP A 55 -4.59 3.59 -16.36
N ARG A 56 -4.35 4.16 -15.19
CA ARG A 56 -5.26 5.11 -14.52
C ARG A 56 -5.20 6.51 -15.14
N GLN A 57 -4.09 6.87 -15.76
CA GLN A 57 -3.81 8.19 -16.34
C GLN A 57 -4.11 8.29 -17.84
N GLY A 58 -4.40 7.17 -18.50
CA GLY A 58 -4.68 7.15 -19.93
C GLY A 58 -5.76 6.12 -20.30
N ALA A 59 -6.30 6.23 -21.51
CA ALA A 59 -7.28 5.28 -22.04
C ALA A 59 -6.67 3.92 -22.45
N GLY A 60 -5.41 3.66 -22.07
CA GLY A 60 -4.65 2.51 -22.56
C GLY A 60 -5.10 1.20 -21.92
N TYR A 61 -5.65 0.30 -22.75
CA TYR A 61 -5.85 -1.11 -22.44
C TYR A 61 -4.84 -1.93 -23.25
N VAL A 62 -3.91 -2.60 -22.56
CA VAL A 62 -2.78 -3.28 -23.21
C VAL A 62 -2.50 -4.63 -22.57
N ARG A 63 -1.94 -5.57 -23.34
CA ARG A 63 -1.32 -6.78 -22.78
C ARG A 63 0.09 -6.45 -22.30
N ARG A 64 0.45 -6.87 -21.08
CA ARG A 64 1.82 -6.75 -20.55
C ARG A 64 2.29 -8.02 -19.87
N ASN A 65 3.59 -8.25 -19.91
CA ASN A 65 4.23 -9.28 -19.11
C ASN A 65 4.49 -8.73 -17.69
N PRO A 66 4.26 -9.52 -16.62
CA PRO A 66 4.60 -9.14 -15.25
C PRO A 66 6.01 -8.57 -15.05
N ARG A 67 7.01 -9.03 -15.82
CA ARG A 67 8.39 -8.52 -15.76
C ARG A 67 8.52 -7.05 -16.14
N ASP A 68 7.61 -6.55 -16.97
CA ASP A 68 7.62 -5.21 -17.52
C ASP A 68 6.83 -4.20 -16.67
N MET A 69 6.28 -4.66 -15.54
CA MET A 69 5.57 -3.84 -14.56
C MET A 69 6.49 -3.21 -13.49
N ALA A 70 7.79 -3.48 -13.56
CA ALA A 70 8.76 -2.99 -12.60
C ALA A 70 9.22 -1.54 -12.87
N ILE A 71 9.56 -0.83 -11.80
CA ILE A 71 9.94 0.59 -11.81
C ILE A 71 11.43 0.72 -11.56
N LYS A 72 12.14 1.44 -12.44
CA LYS A 72 13.58 1.64 -12.31
C LYS A 72 13.93 2.43 -11.04
N ASN A 73 14.90 1.93 -10.26
CA ASN A 73 15.47 2.59 -9.07
C ASN A 73 14.47 2.96 -7.96
N PHE A 74 13.35 2.24 -7.83
CA PHE A 74 12.32 2.64 -6.86
C PHE A 74 12.79 2.49 -5.39
N TYR A 75 13.37 1.34 -5.03
CA TYR A 75 13.98 1.06 -3.72
C TYR A 75 15.49 1.33 -3.63
N THR A 76 16.08 2.05 -4.59
CA THR A 76 17.48 2.49 -4.47
C THR A 76 17.53 3.71 -3.54
N PHE A 77 18.40 3.65 -2.53
CA PHE A 77 18.62 4.75 -1.59
C PHE A 77 20.07 5.23 -1.62
N VAL A 78 20.35 6.40 -1.06
CA VAL A 78 21.72 6.91 -0.85
C VAL A 78 22.15 6.60 0.58
N ASN A 79 23.26 5.90 0.77
CA ASN A 79 23.77 5.53 2.09
C ASN A 79 24.49 6.71 2.78
N ASN A 80 24.95 6.50 4.02
CA ASN A 80 25.65 7.52 4.79
C ASN A 80 26.99 7.98 4.16
N SER A 81 27.53 7.21 3.21
CA SER A 81 28.72 7.56 2.44
C SER A 81 28.41 8.34 1.16
N GLY A 82 27.13 8.62 0.86
CA GLY A 82 26.70 9.29 -0.37
C GLY A 82 26.59 8.37 -1.58
N GLU A 83 26.66 7.05 -1.39
CA GLU A 83 26.64 6.07 -2.49
C GLU A 83 25.26 5.43 -2.63
N ALA A 84 24.90 5.05 -3.86
CA ALA A 84 23.66 4.32 -4.13
C ALA A 84 23.71 2.90 -3.55
N ASP A 85 22.62 2.48 -2.92
CA ASP A 85 22.50 1.22 -2.19
C ASP A 85 21.19 0.51 -2.54
N GLY A 86 21.27 -0.79 -2.83
CA GLY A 86 20.16 -1.66 -3.25
C GLY A 86 19.73 -2.70 -2.22
N ARG A 87 20.27 -2.69 -0.99
CA ARG A 87 20.00 -3.75 0.01
C ARG A 87 18.54 -3.87 0.42
N LEU A 88 17.75 -2.79 0.32
CA LEU A 88 16.31 -2.85 0.59
C LEU A 88 15.58 -3.81 -0.36
N GLU A 89 15.98 -3.85 -1.64
CA GLU A 89 15.41 -4.80 -2.61
C GLU A 89 15.71 -6.25 -2.20
N GLN A 90 16.91 -6.52 -1.68
CA GLN A 90 17.28 -7.87 -1.23
C GLN A 90 16.45 -8.30 0.00
N ALA A 91 16.21 -7.39 0.94
CA ALA A 91 15.33 -7.66 2.09
C ALA A 91 13.91 -8.00 1.64
N LEU A 92 13.35 -7.20 0.73
CA LEU A 92 12.02 -7.44 0.16
C LEU A 92 11.96 -8.77 -0.59
N ALA A 93 12.98 -9.10 -1.39
CA ALA A 93 13.04 -10.35 -2.14
C ALA A 93 13.02 -11.61 -1.25
N MET A 94 13.68 -11.56 -0.08
CA MET A 94 13.63 -12.65 0.89
C MET A 94 12.22 -12.87 1.43
N MET A 95 11.54 -11.79 1.83
CA MET A 95 10.17 -11.86 2.31
C MET A 95 9.20 -12.36 1.22
N GLU A 96 9.36 -11.87 -0.01
CA GLU A 96 8.58 -12.31 -1.15
C GLU A 96 8.76 -13.80 -1.45
N SER A 97 9.98 -14.33 -1.26
CA SER A 97 10.26 -15.74 -1.48
C SER A 97 9.48 -16.64 -0.51
N GLN A 98 9.38 -16.24 0.76
CA GLN A 98 8.59 -16.96 1.77
C GLN A 98 7.09 -16.89 1.43
N ALA A 99 6.58 -15.70 1.13
CA ALA A 99 5.19 -15.50 0.73
C ALA A 99 4.82 -16.29 -0.53
N ALA A 100 5.72 -16.38 -1.50
CA ALA A 100 5.51 -17.12 -2.74
C ALA A 100 5.30 -18.62 -2.50
N VAL A 101 6.07 -19.22 -1.58
CA VAL A 101 5.90 -20.63 -1.18
C VAL A 101 4.55 -20.84 -0.54
N LEU A 102 4.18 -20.00 0.43
CA LEU A 102 2.90 -20.09 1.13
C LEU A 102 1.72 -19.90 0.18
N ILE A 103 1.73 -18.86 -0.66
CA ILE A 103 0.64 -18.62 -1.62
C ILE A 103 0.57 -19.78 -2.62
N LYS A 104 1.71 -20.33 -3.07
CA LYS A 104 1.69 -21.53 -3.93
C LYS A 104 1.04 -22.73 -3.22
N TYR A 105 1.35 -22.94 -1.94
CA TYR A 105 0.74 -23.97 -1.13
C TYR A 105 -0.78 -23.78 -0.99
N LEU A 106 -1.22 -22.60 -0.54
CA LEU A 106 -2.64 -22.26 -0.36
C LEU A 106 -3.48 -22.44 -1.63
N LEU A 107 -2.87 -22.18 -2.79
CA LEU A 107 -3.56 -22.31 -4.08
C LEU A 107 -3.54 -23.74 -4.64
N SER A 108 -2.81 -24.67 -4.02
CA SER A 108 -2.83 -26.08 -4.40
C SER A 108 -4.15 -26.77 -3.95
N PRO A 109 -4.55 -27.90 -4.57
CA PRO A 109 -5.73 -28.66 -4.16
C PRO A 109 -5.70 -29.13 -2.70
N LEU A 110 -4.51 -29.25 -2.10
CA LEU A 110 -4.34 -29.71 -0.72
C LEU A 110 -4.23 -28.56 0.29
N GLY A 111 -3.89 -27.35 -0.18
CA GLY A 111 -3.52 -26.24 0.70
C GLY A 111 -4.66 -25.65 1.53
N TYR A 112 -5.90 -25.86 1.12
CA TYR A 112 -7.08 -25.40 1.86
C TYR A 112 -7.63 -26.43 2.85
N LEU A 113 -7.11 -27.67 2.84
CA LEU A 113 -7.56 -28.75 3.73
C LEU A 113 -6.87 -28.70 5.10
N GLN A 114 -5.85 -27.87 5.25
CA GLN A 114 -5.06 -27.75 6.47
C GLN A 114 -5.01 -26.30 6.93
N PRO A 115 -5.14 -26.03 8.24
CA PRO A 115 -4.80 -24.73 8.80
C PRO A 115 -3.34 -24.40 8.47
N ILE A 116 -3.05 -23.16 8.07
CA ILE A 116 -1.66 -22.71 7.96
C ILE A 116 -0.97 -22.75 9.32
N SER A 117 0.34 -23.03 9.30
CA SER A 117 1.14 -22.95 10.51
C SER A 117 1.19 -21.52 11.06
N LEU A 118 1.51 -21.36 12.35
CA LEU A 118 1.75 -20.04 12.93
C LEU A 118 2.84 -19.28 12.14
N ALA A 119 3.92 -19.95 11.76
CA ALA A 119 5.01 -19.34 10.99
C ALA A 119 4.54 -18.83 9.62
N ASP A 120 3.69 -19.59 8.93
CA ASP A 120 3.10 -19.17 7.65
C ASP A 120 2.13 -18.01 7.83
N SER A 121 1.30 -18.04 8.89
CA SER A 121 0.40 -16.93 9.21
C SER A 121 1.16 -15.63 9.48
N LEU A 122 2.29 -15.70 10.20
CA LEU A 122 3.15 -14.55 10.44
C LEU A 122 3.81 -14.09 9.13
N SER A 123 4.27 -15.01 8.28
CA SER A 123 4.86 -14.69 6.97
C SER A 123 3.85 -13.98 6.05
N LEU A 124 2.59 -14.43 6.04
CA LEU A 124 1.51 -13.79 5.30
C LEU A 124 1.20 -12.39 5.84
N ALA A 125 1.11 -12.23 7.17
CA ALA A 125 0.90 -10.94 7.80
C ALA A 125 2.03 -9.97 7.46
N GLN A 126 3.28 -10.43 7.49
CA GLN A 126 4.46 -9.63 7.15
C GLN A 126 4.42 -9.19 5.68
N PHE A 127 4.10 -10.11 4.77
CA PHE A 127 3.96 -9.82 3.35
C PHE A 127 2.87 -8.76 3.09
N LEU A 128 1.68 -8.92 3.67
CA LEU A 128 0.58 -7.97 3.54
C LEU A 128 0.96 -6.60 4.11
N ALA A 129 1.63 -6.55 5.27
CA ALA A 129 2.06 -5.31 5.89
C ALA A 129 2.98 -4.50 4.98
N PHE A 130 4.01 -5.12 4.42
CA PHE A 130 4.91 -4.46 3.47
C PHE A 130 4.17 -4.07 2.19
N GLN A 131 3.28 -4.93 1.66
CA GLN A 131 2.55 -4.63 0.44
C GLN A 131 1.65 -3.38 0.57
N ILE A 132 1.14 -3.06 1.77
CA ILE A 132 0.34 -1.86 2.04
C ILE A 132 1.18 -0.57 1.95
N VAL A 133 2.45 -0.59 2.36
CA VAL A 133 3.27 0.63 2.53
C VAL A 133 4.38 0.81 1.49
N ARG A 134 4.74 -0.22 0.73
CA ARG A 134 5.88 -0.17 -0.20
C ARG A 134 5.58 0.37 -1.60
N GLY A 135 4.33 0.74 -1.86
CA GLY A 135 3.83 1.15 -3.18
C GLY A 135 4.15 2.60 -3.57
N GLN A 136 3.96 2.93 -4.85
CA GLN A 136 4.11 4.31 -5.35
C GLN A 136 3.12 5.27 -4.69
N ARG A 137 1.92 4.80 -4.37
CA ARG A 137 0.89 5.62 -3.74
C ARG A 137 1.36 6.14 -2.40
N HIS A 138 1.87 5.27 -1.52
CA HIS A 138 2.29 5.66 -0.18
C HIS A 138 3.45 6.67 -0.22
N ARG A 139 4.40 6.48 -1.14
CA ARG A 139 5.45 7.48 -1.40
C ARG A 139 4.89 8.83 -1.82
N ARG A 140 3.90 8.85 -2.71
CA ARG A 140 3.25 10.09 -3.15
C ARG A 140 2.48 10.76 -2.03
N GLU A 141 1.76 9.99 -1.21
CA GLU A 141 1.08 10.49 0.00
C GLU A 141 2.08 11.20 0.92
N TYR A 142 3.25 10.60 1.14
CA TYR A 142 4.34 11.20 1.93
C TYR A 142 4.86 12.50 1.31
N GLU A 143 5.15 12.53 0.00
CA GLU A 143 5.58 13.75 -0.70
C GLU A 143 4.57 14.89 -0.56
N LEU A 144 3.27 14.60 -0.70
CA LEU A 144 2.20 15.59 -0.60
C LEU A 144 2.08 16.15 0.83
N MET A 145 2.18 15.29 1.85
CA MET A 145 2.17 15.69 3.26
C MET A 145 3.37 16.57 3.60
N THR A 146 4.58 16.18 3.18
CA THR A 146 5.79 16.97 3.41
C THR A 146 5.72 18.33 2.70
N ASN A 147 5.26 18.36 1.45
CA ASN A 147 5.08 19.60 0.69
C ASN A 147 4.19 20.59 1.44
N TYR A 148 3.03 20.12 1.91
CA TYR A 148 2.12 20.95 2.70
C TYR A 148 2.78 21.45 3.99
N LEU A 149 3.43 20.56 4.76
CA LEU A 149 4.00 20.93 6.06
C LEU A 149 5.11 21.98 5.92
N VAL A 150 5.95 21.88 4.89
CA VAL A 150 6.99 22.88 4.63
C VAL A 150 6.37 24.22 4.22
N LYS A 151 5.38 24.22 3.29
CA LYS A 151 4.66 25.45 2.91
C LYS A 151 3.99 26.12 4.11
N LEU A 152 3.43 25.32 5.03
CA LEU A 152 2.85 25.84 6.27
C LEU A 152 3.89 26.49 7.18
N GLN A 153 5.09 25.92 7.31
CA GLN A 153 6.16 26.47 8.17
C GLN A 153 6.66 27.84 7.71
N VAL A 154 6.67 28.09 6.40
CA VAL A 154 7.09 29.38 5.82
C VAL A 154 5.90 30.30 5.52
N SER A 155 4.68 29.87 5.82
CA SER A 155 3.48 30.69 5.60
C SER A 155 3.56 31.97 6.44
N GLY A 156 3.29 33.12 5.80
CA GLY A 156 3.44 34.45 6.40
C GLY A 156 4.83 35.06 6.27
N GLN A 157 5.84 34.33 5.80
CA GLN A 157 7.13 34.87 5.38
C GLN A 157 7.22 35.03 3.85
N VAL A 158 6.46 34.21 3.12
CA VAL A 158 6.38 34.18 1.66
C VAL A 158 4.93 34.35 1.25
N ASP A 159 4.68 34.98 0.09
CA ASP A 159 3.34 35.15 -0.43
C ASP A 159 2.70 33.79 -0.77
N VAL A 160 1.38 33.68 -0.58
CA VAL A 160 0.65 32.42 -0.79
C VAL A 160 0.65 31.99 -2.25
N GLN A 161 0.67 32.92 -3.21
CA GLN A 161 0.77 32.57 -4.63
C GLN A 161 2.16 32.04 -4.96
N GLU A 162 3.22 32.67 -4.45
CA GLU A 162 4.59 32.16 -4.62
C GLU A 162 4.75 30.75 -4.01
N LEU A 163 4.13 30.50 -2.86
CA LEU A 163 4.14 29.16 -2.25
C LEU A 163 3.38 28.11 -3.09
N ARG A 164 2.42 28.49 -3.93
CA ARG A 164 1.72 27.55 -4.81
C ARG A 164 2.63 27.08 -5.95
N ASP A 165 3.45 27.98 -6.47
CA ASP A 165 4.35 27.68 -7.59
C ASP A 165 5.58 26.85 -7.16
N VAL A 166 5.85 26.78 -5.86
CA VAL A 166 6.91 25.94 -5.29
C VAL A 166 6.38 24.56 -4.95
N THR A 167 7.07 23.52 -5.42
CA THR A 167 6.84 22.13 -4.97
C THR A 167 8.05 21.65 -4.18
N VAL A 168 7.84 21.30 -2.92
CA VAL A 168 8.84 20.68 -2.07
C VAL A 168 8.69 19.17 -2.14
N VAL A 169 9.78 18.47 -2.44
CA VAL A 169 9.80 17.02 -2.57
C VAL A 169 10.86 16.47 -1.61
N PRO A 170 10.49 15.63 -0.64
CA PRO A 170 11.46 15.00 0.25
C PRO A 170 12.43 14.08 -0.51
N HIS A 171 13.61 13.87 0.06
CA HIS A 171 14.54 12.86 -0.43
C HIS A 171 13.89 11.47 -0.43
N PRO A 172 14.01 10.64 -1.48
CA PRO A 172 13.48 9.28 -1.55
C PRO A 172 13.77 8.44 -0.30
N ASN A 173 14.96 8.61 0.28
CA ASN A 173 15.39 7.97 1.52
C ASN A 173 14.41 8.18 2.68
N GLU A 174 13.75 9.33 2.78
CA GLU A 174 12.79 9.62 3.86
C GLU A 174 11.60 8.67 3.81
N HIS A 175 11.06 8.41 2.63
CA HIS A 175 10.01 7.39 2.51
C HIS A 175 10.56 5.99 2.79
N LEU A 176 11.72 5.64 2.21
CA LEU A 176 12.31 4.31 2.37
C LEU A 176 12.65 3.98 3.83
N SER A 177 13.05 4.96 4.63
CA SER A 177 13.33 4.80 6.07
C SER A 177 12.07 4.50 6.88
N THR A 178 10.90 4.94 6.41
CA THR A 178 9.62 4.71 7.11
C THR A 178 8.96 3.37 6.80
N ILE A 179 9.28 2.73 5.66
CA ILE A 179 8.63 1.47 5.22
C ILE A 179 8.71 0.39 6.30
N GLY A 180 9.89 0.17 6.88
CA GLY A 180 10.10 -0.89 7.87
C GLY A 180 9.26 -0.70 9.13
N ALA A 181 9.35 0.49 9.73
CA ALA A 181 8.61 0.83 10.95
C ALA A 181 7.09 0.81 10.72
N ALA A 182 6.62 1.36 9.59
CA ALA A 182 5.20 1.35 9.25
C ALA A 182 4.67 -0.08 9.02
N ALA A 183 5.45 -0.92 8.32
CA ALA A 183 5.09 -2.32 8.13
C ALA A 183 5.08 -3.09 9.45
N GLU A 184 6.01 -2.82 10.38
CA GLU A 184 6.02 -3.45 11.69
C GLU A 184 4.76 -3.11 12.51
N GLU A 185 4.34 -1.84 12.51
CA GLU A 185 3.09 -1.42 13.18
C GLU A 185 1.87 -2.07 12.55
N ILE A 186 1.79 -2.13 11.22
CA ILE A 186 0.68 -2.80 10.52
C ILE A 186 0.66 -4.30 10.85
N PHE A 187 1.84 -4.95 10.86
CA PHE A 187 1.99 -6.36 11.17
C PHE A 187 1.38 -6.73 12.52
N LYS A 188 1.57 -5.89 13.55
CA LYS A 188 0.98 -6.09 14.89
C LYS A 188 -0.55 -6.22 14.85
N HIS A 189 -1.21 -5.56 13.90
CA HIS A 189 -2.67 -5.63 13.70
C HIS A 189 -3.15 -6.70 12.73
N LEU A 190 -2.24 -7.32 11.98
CA LEU A 190 -2.51 -8.45 11.09
C LEU A 190 -2.33 -9.80 11.79
N CYS A 191 -1.40 -9.86 12.74
CA CYS A 191 -1.12 -11.07 13.53
C CYS A 191 -2.38 -11.60 14.23
N GLY A 192 -2.60 -12.91 14.12
CA GLY A 192 -3.72 -13.59 14.78
C GLY A 192 -5.07 -13.41 14.11
N ARG A 193 -5.17 -12.67 12.99
CA ARG A 193 -6.39 -12.65 12.18
C ARG A 193 -6.60 -14.02 11.52
N PRO A 194 -7.80 -14.62 11.63
CA PRO A 194 -8.09 -15.86 10.92
C PRO A 194 -8.15 -15.58 9.42
N TYR A 195 -7.48 -16.40 8.62
CA TYR A 195 -7.61 -16.32 7.16
C TYR A 195 -8.75 -17.20 6.65
N SER A 196 -9.18 -17.01 5.42
CA SER A 196 -10.11 -17.86 4.67
C SER A 196 -9.75 -17.76 3.20
N LEU A 197 -9.98 -18.83 2.44
CA LEU A 197 -9.75 -18.85 1.00
C LEU A 197 -11.10 -18.78 0.31
N VAL A 198 -11.36 -17.70 -0.42
CA VAL A 198 -12.53 -17.57 -1.29
C VAL A 198 -12.16 -18.09 -2.68
N VAL A 199 -12.99 -18.97 -3.23
CA VAL A 199 -12.82 -19.57 -4.56
C VAL A 199 -14.07 -19.36 -5.39
N LEU A 200 -13.89 -18.73 -6.56
CA LEU A 200 -14.93 -18.50 -7.55
C LEU A 200 -14.91 -19.59 -8.62
N ASP A 201 -16.09 -19.91 -9.13
CA ASP A 201 -16.31 -20.77 -10.29
C ASP A 201 -15.99 -20.08 -11.65
N LYS A 202 -15.70 -18.78 -11.65
CA LYS A 202 -15.30 -17.96 -12.81
C LYS A 202 -14.08 -17.07 -12.49
N PRO A 203 -13.25 -16.70 -13.50
CA PRO A 203 -12.03 -15.91 -13.29
C PRO A 203 -12.35 -14.40 -13.19
N LEU A 204 -13.03 -14.00 -12.12
CA LEU A 204 -13.60 -12.67 -11.96
C LEU A 204 -12.74 -11.70 -11.15
N PHE A 205 -11.71 -12.14 -10.43
CA PHE A 205 -10.90 -11.19 -9.66
C PHE A 205 -9.89 -10.47 -10.55
N ILE A 206 -9.72 -9.18 -10.30
CA ILE A 206 -8.63 -8.35 -10.82
C ILE A 206 -7.56 -8.12 -9.74
N THR A 207 -6.50 -7.42 -10.11
CA THR A 207 -5.51 -6.85 -9.18
C THR A 207 -5.13 -5.42 -9.62
N CYS A 208 -4.34 -4.72 -8.81
CA CYS A 208 -3.82 -3.40 -9.12
C CYS A 208 -2.46 -3.17 -8.44
N ASP A 209 -1.92 -1.96 -8.57
CA ASP A 209 -0.67 -1.57 -7.92
C ASP A 209 -0.77 -1.42 -6.40
N GLU A 210 -1.99 -1.42 -5.87
CA GLU A 210 -2.30 -1.42 -4.43
C GLU A 210 -3.22 -2.64 -4.13
N PRO A 211 -2.71 -3.89 -4.11
CA PRO A 211 -3.57 -5.08 -4.20
C PRO A 211 -4.22 -5.51 -2.88
N VAL A 212 -3.82 -4.95 -1.74
CA VAL A 212 -4.38 -5.29 -0.43
C VAL A 212 -5.55 -4.36 -0.13
N LEU A 213 -6.74 -4.94 0.00
CA LEU A 213 -7.95 -4.23 0.42
C LEU A 213 -8.05 -4.26 1.94
N VAL A 214 -8.35 -3.11 2.53
CA VAL A 214 -8.64 -2.97 3.96
C VAL A 214 -10.08 -2.48 4.09
N HIS A 215 -10.98 -3.36 4.51
CA HIS A 215 -12.39 -3.04 4.67
C HIS A 215 -12.67 -2.58 6.10
N VAL A 216 -13.37 -1.45 6.25
CA VAL A 216 -13.78 -0.86 7.53
C VAL A 216 -15.27 -0.56 7.42
N GLU A 217 -16.07 -1.06 8.36
CA GLU A 217 -17.55 -0.98 8.32
C GLU A 217 -18.07 0.45 8.50
N GLU A 218 -17.45 1.23 9.39
CA GLU A 218 -17.77 2.63 9.64
C GLU A 218 -16.66 3.51 9.07
N GLY A 219 -17.02 4.66 8.49
CA GLY A 219 -16.12 5.57 7.77
C GLY A 219 -14.69 5.58 8.32
N HIS A 220 -13.70 5.32 7.46
CA HIS A 220 -12.32 5.05 7.89
C HIS A 220 -11.61 6.25 8.52
N VAL A 221 -12.27 7.42 8.56
CA VAL A 221 -11.75 8.69 9.04
C VAL A 221 -12.45 9.09 10.34
N ASN A 222 -11.67 9.22 11.42
CA ASN A 222 -12.14 9.79 12.67
C ASN A 222 -11.78 11.28 12.73
N HIS A 223 -12.70 12.14 12.29
CA HIS A 223 -12.48 13.59 12.36
C HIS A 223 -12.34 14.07 13.80
N VAL A 224 -11.32 14.90 14.06
CA VAL A 224 -11.16 15.63 15.33
C VAL A 224 -12.08 16.85 15.36
N GLU A 225 -12.37 17.38 16.55
CA GLU A 225 -13.23 18.58 16.74
C GLU A 225 -12.81 19.75 15.83
N ASP A 226 -11.50 19.97 15.67
CA ASP A 226 -10.94 21.05 14.85
C ASP A 226 -11.21 20.87 13.34
N CYS A 227 -11.60 19.68 12.87
CA CYS A 227 -11.88 19.43 11.46
C CYS A 227 -13.08 20.24 10.92
N PHE A 228 -13.98 20.64 11.82
CA PHE A 228 -15.23 21.32 11.46
C PHE A 228 -15.14 22.84 11.63
N LEU A 229 -13.97 23.36 12.02
CA LEU A 229 -13.75 24.79 12.24
C LEU A 229 -13.21 25.45 10.98
N SER A 230 -13.67 26.65 10.66
CA SER A 230 -13.08 27.53 9.64
C SER A 230 -11.76 28.16 10.10
N GLN A 231 -10.97 28.71 9.17
CA GLN A 231 -9.77 29.50 9.51
C GLN A 231 -10.04 30.62 10.52
N GLU A 232 -11.18 31.31 10.39
CA GLU A 232 -11.56 32.40 11.31
C GLU A 232 -11.84 31.89 12.73
N GLU A 233 -12.53 30.76 12.84
CA GLU A 233 -12.84 30.12 14.12
C GLU A 233 -11.57 29.58 14.80
N ILE A 234 -10.67 28.97 14.01
CA ILE A 234 -9.36 28.54 14.48
C ILE A 234 -8.58 29.74 15.01
N ALA A 235 -8.47 30.84 14.24
CA ALA A 235 -7.77 32.05 14.65
C ALA A 235 -8.36 32.64 15.94
N LYS A 236 -9.69 32.67 16.07
CA LYS A 236 -10.40 33.12 17.28
C LYS A 236 -10.11 32.22 18.48
N ARG A 237 -10.05 30.90 18.28
CA ARG A 237 -9.73 29.91 19.33
C ARG A 237 -8.30 30.07 19.84
N LEU A 238 -7.34 30.25 18.92
CA LEU A 238 -5.93 30.48 19.23
C LEU A 238 -5.69 31.79 19.99
N ARG A 239 -6.40 32.87 19.63
CA ARG A 239 -6.33 34.15 20.37
C ARG A 239 -6.86 34.04 21.80
N LYS A 240 -7.95 33.30 22.03
CA LYS A 240 -8.59 33.17 23.35
C LYS A 240 -7.82 32.27 24.33
N LYS A 241 -7.10 31.27 23.84
CA LYS A 241 -6.37 30.30 24.67
C LYS A 241 -4.89 30.36 24.37
N ARG A 242 -4.17 31.25 25.08
CA ARG A 242 -2.70 31.36 25.01
C ARG A 242 -2.07 29.97 25.15
N GLY A 243 -1.23 29.58 24.18
CA GLY A 243 -0.50 28.31 24.17
C GLY A 243 -1.19 27.13 23.47
N ARG A 244 -2.44 27.29 22.98
CA ARG A 244 -3.10 26.24 22.19
C ARG A 244 -2.50 26.20 20.78
N LYS A 245 -2.21 25.01 20.25
CA LYS A 245 -1.72 24.80 18.89
C LYS A 245 -2.89 24.49 17.96
N GLN A 246 -2.80 24.89 16.70
CA GLN A 246 -3.72 24.43 15.66
C GLN A 246 -3.49 22.93 15.45
N ILE A 247 -4.58 22.15 15.45
CA ILE A 247 -4.54 20.75 15.05
C ILE A 247 -4.87 20.68 13.57
N ILE A 248 -4.01 20.02 12.82
CA ILE A 248 -4.20 19.73 11.40
C ILE A 248 -4.35 18.23 11.28
N HIS A 249 -5.42 17.79 10.62
CA HIS A 249 -5.74 16.38 10.50
C HIS A 249 -5.56 15.91 9.05
N PHE A 250 -4.58 15.04 8.83
CA PHE A 250 -4.37 14.34 7.55
C PHE A 250 -4.98 12.95 7.61
N TYR A 251 -5.57 12.51 6.50
CA TYR A 251 -6.04 11.13 6.36
C TYR A 251 -5.94 10.67 4.90
N PRO A 252 -5.53 9.42 4.64
CA PRO A 252 -5.54 8.88 3.29
C PRO A 252 -6.98 8.69 2.79
N THR A 253 -7.18 8.81 1.48
CA THR A 253 -8.52 8.60 0.90
C THR A 253 -8.86 7.13 0.71
N ARG A 254 -7.85 6.26 0.66
CA ARG A 254 -8.05 4.82 0.76
C ARG A 254 -8.29 4.41 2.21
N SER A 255 -9.10 3.39 2.41
CA SER A 255 -9.19 2.70 3.69
C SER A 255 -7.83 2.07 4.01
N SER A 256 -7.20 2.49 5.10
CA SER A 256 -5.88 1.98 5.53
C SER A 256 -5.83 1.63 7.02
N GLY A 257 -6.94 1.76 7.75
CA GLY A 257 -7.02 1.52 9.18
C GLY A 257 -7.05 0.04 9.54
N VAL A 258 -5.93 -0.66 9.39
CA VAL A 258 -5.80 -2.12 9.65
C VAL A 258 -6.24 -2.50 11.06
N ALA A 259 -5.99 -1.65 12.06
CA ALA A 259 -6.42 -1.85 13.44
C ALA A 259 -7.95 -1.94 13.60
N ARG A 260 -8.70 -1.25 12.73
CA ARG A 260 -10.18 -1.20 12.74
C ARG A 260 -10.80 -2.03 11.61
N ALA A 261 -9.99 -2.68 10.79
CA ALA A 261 -10.50 -3.38 9.63
C ALA A 261 -11.37 -4.57 10.06
N SER A 262 -12.60 -4.63 9.58
CA SER A 262 -13.43 -5.82 9.76
C SER A 262 -12.84 -6.97 8.94
N GLU A 263 -12.41 -6.68 7.72
CA GLU A 263 -11.83 -7.65 6.80
C GLU A 263 -10.65 -7.07 6.02
N ILE A 264 -9.72 -7.95 5.64
CA ILE A 264 -8.58 -7.60 4.78
C ILE A 264 -8.52 -8.63 3.66
N ALA A 265 -8.55 -8.17 2.43
CA ALA A 265 -8.64 -9.04 1.26
C ALA A 265 -7.45 -8.86 0.32
N LEU A 266 -7.00 -9.96 -0.27
CA LEU A 266 -5.98 -9.98 -1.30
C LEU A 266 -6.40 -10.99 -2.38
N PRO A 267 -6.87 -10.54 -3.55
CA PRO A 267 -6.95 -11.40 -4.73
C PRO A 267 -5.56 -11.95 -5.04
N VAL A 268 -5.40 -13.27 -5.06
CA VAL A 268 -4.10 -13.93 -5.30
C VAL A 268 -4.09 -14.69 -6.62
N ALA A 269 -5.25 -14.88 -7.24
CA ALA A 269 -5.43 -15.40 -8.59
C ALA A 269 -6.79 -14.94 -9.14
N PRO A 270 -7.07 -15.10 -10.44
CA PRO A 270 -8.33 -14.67 -11.05
C PRO A 270 -9.58 -15.31 -10.43
N ARG A 271 -9.42 -16.46 -9.76
CA ARG A 271 -10.51 -17.21 -9.11
C ARG A 271 -10.38 -17.27 -7.59
N LYS A 272 -9.30 -16.74 -7.01
CA LYS A 272 -8.95 -16.99 -5.61
C LYS A 272 -8.56 -15.72 -4.88
N LEU A 273 -9.14 -15.54 -3.70
CA LEU A 273 -8.89 -14.41 -2.81
C LEU A 273 -8.58 -14.94 -1.40
N ILE A 274 -7.56 -14.38 -0.77
CA ILE A 274 -7.29 -14.58 0.66
C ILE A 274 -8.06 -13.50 1.42
N LEU A 275 -8.87 -13.90 2.39
CA LEU A 275 -9.66 -13.03 3.26
C LEU A 275 -9.20 -13.20 4.70
N LEU A 276 -8.78 -12.14 5.38
CA LEU A 276 -8.47 -12.13 6.81
C LEU A 276 -9.63 -11.48 7.55
N GLY A 277 -10.27 -12.23 8.45
CA GLY A 277 -11.33 -11.74 9.32
C GLY A 277 -10.80 -10.91 10.50
N PRO A 278 -11.69 -10.48 11.42
CA PRO A 278 -11.29 -9.75 12.61
C PRO A 278 -10.63 -10.68 13.63
N VAL A 279 -9.77 -10.12 14.48
CA VAL A 279 -9.09 -10.88 15.55
C VAL A 279 -10.14 -11.52 16.47
N GLY A 280 -9.97 -12.81 16.75
CA GLY A 280 -10.90 -13.57 17.59
C GLY A 280 -12.12 -14.13 16.85
N ALA A 281 -12.33 -13.81 15.57
CA ALA A 281 -13.35 -14.49 14.77
C ALA A 281 -13.00 -15.95 14.52
N ALA A 282 -14.03 -16.76 14.27
CA ALA A 282 -13.85 -18.14 13.84
C ALA A 282 -13.22 -18.20 12.44
N HIS A 283 -12.30 -19.14 12.26
CA HIS A 283 -11.77 -19.49 10.94
C HIS A 283 -12.90 -20.06 10.06
N ARG A 284 -13.15 -19.43 8.90
CA ARG A 284 -14.19 -19.89 7.96
C ARG A 284 -13.68 -20.91 6.93
N GLY A 285 -12.37 -21.18 6.88
CA GLY A 285 -11.80 -22.17 5.97
C GLY A 285 -11.94 -21.77 4.50
N LEU A 286 -12.53 -22.67 3.72
CA LEU A 286 -12.71 -22.53 2.27
C LEU A 286 -14.15 -22.10 1.96
N LEU A 287 -14.30 -20.99 1.24
CA LEU A 287 -15.58 -20.46 0.79
C LEU A 287 -15.67 -20.61 -0.73
N HIS A 288 -16.63 -21.41 -1.19
CA HIS A 288 -16.89 -21.59 -2.61
C HIS A 288 -18.11 -20.77 -3.01
N LEU A 289 -17.90 -19.74 -3.83
CA LEU A 289 -18.98 -18.92 -4.39
C LEU A 289 -19.20 -19.35 -5.85
N ARG A 290 -20.46 -19.36 -6.27
CA ARG A 290 -20.85 -19.77 -7.63
C ARG A 290 -21.85 -18.80 -8.24
N ASP A 291 -21.90 -18.80 -9.57
CA ASP A 291 -22.90 -18.09 -10.35
C ASP A 291 -23.05 -16.62 -9.90
N ASP A 292 -24.27 -16.19 -9.58
CA ASP A 292 -24.59 -14.80 -9.22
C ASP A 292 -23.87 -14.35 -7.93
N GLU A 293 -23.70 -15.24 -6.94
CA GLU A 293 -22.98 -14.94 -5.70
C GLU A 293 -21.49 -14.66 -5.96
N ALA A 294 -20.87 -15.42 -6.88
CA ALA A 294 -19.49 -15.18 -7.29
C ALA A 294 -19.33 -13.84 -8.02
N GLU A 295 -20.31 -13.50 -8.87
CA GLU A 295 -20.33 -12.24 -9.62
C GLU A 295 -20.51 -11.03 -8.71
N GLU A 296 -21.50 -11.05 -7.81
CA GLU A 296 -21.75 -9.97 -6.85
C GLU A 296 -20.53 -9.75 -5.93
N PHE A 297 -19.97 -10.83 -5.37
CA PHE A 297 -18.80 -10.74 -4.51
C PHE A 297 -17.58 -10.19 -5.24
N ALA A 298 -17.30 -10.69 -6.46
CA ALA A 298 -16.19 -10.21 -7.26
C ALA A 298 -16.37 -8.75 -7.70
N GLU A 299 -17.60 -8.33 -8.03
CA GLU A 299 -17.90 -6.95 -8.39
C GLU A 299 -17.59 -6.00 -7.23
N GLY A 300 -17.99 -6.34 -6.00
CA GLY A 300 -17.66 -5.57 -4.81
C GLY A 300 -16.15 -5.42 -4.59
N VAL A 301 -15.42 -6.54 -4.66
CA VAL A 301 -13.95 -6.57 -4.52
C VAL A 301 -13.26 -5.75 -5.63
N ASN A 302 -13.66 -5.96 -6.88
CA ASN A 302 -13.07 -5.28 -8.03
C ASN A 302 -13.33 -3.77 -8.00
N ARG A 303 -14.54 -3.34 -7.63
CA ARG A 303 -14.89 -1.92 -7.47
C ARG A 303 -14.02 -1.25 -6.41
N ALA A 304 -13.80 -1.93 -5.28
CA ALA A 304 -12.91 -1.44 -4.24
C ALA A 304 -11.44 -1.35 -4.72
N LEU A 305 -10.95 -2.37 -5.44
CA LEU A 305 -9.60 -2.35 -6.02
C LEU A 305 -9.40 -1.24 -7.03
N LEU A 306 -10.34 -1.04 -7.95
CA LEU A 306 -10.28 0.04 -8.96
C LEU A 306 -10.31 1.42 -8.31
N SER A 307 -11.07 1.58 -7.22
CA SER A 307 -11.16 2.83 -6.48
C SER A 307 -9.85 3.18 -5.76
N GLN A 308 -9.11 2.18 -5.24
CA GLN A 308 -7.83 2.43 -4.55
C GLN A 308 -6.60 2.39 -5.47
N ALA A 309 -6.72 1.76 -6.64
CA ALA A 309 -5.66 1.68 -7.65
C ALA A 309 -5.08 3.08 -7.92
N PHE A 310 -3.77 3.17 -7.92
CA PHE A 310 -3.07 4.44 -8.04
C PHE A 310 -2.60 4.68 -9.46
N ASP A 311 -1.94 3.71 -10.07
CA ASP A 311 -1.30 3.84 -11.39
C ASP A 311 -1.92 2.90 -12.43
N TRP A 312 -2.27 1.66 -12.05
CA TRP A 312 -2.80 0.68 -12.98
C TRP A 312 -3.65 -0.38 -12.29
N ALA A 313 -4.55 -1.00 -13.07
CA ALA A 313 -5.25 -2.23 -12.72
C ALA A 313 -4.94 -3.31 -13.77
N ALA A 314 -4.98 -4.57 -13.37
CA ALA A 314 -4.70 -5.71 -14.24
C ALA A 314 -5.64 -6.88 -14.00
N ALA A 315 -5.93 -7.65 -15.04
CA ALA A 315 -6.74 -8.85 -14.96
C ALA A 315 -6.20 -9.94 -15.87
N HIS A 316 -6.62 -11.17 -15.61
CA HIS A 316 -6.37 -12.27 -16.52
C HIS A 316 -7.10 -12.06 -17.85
N PRO A 317 -6.52 -12.48 -18.99
CA PRO A 317 -7.14 -12.27 -20.30
C PRO A 317 -8.54 -12.86 -20.47
N ASP A 318 -8.86 -13.90 -19.70
CA ASP A 318 -10.19 -14.53 -19.68
C ASP A 318 -11.22 -13.81 -18.79
N HIS A 319 -10.85 -12.70 -18.15
CA HIS A 319 -11.80 -11.95 -17.34
C HIS A 319 -12.89 -11.36 -18.26
N PRO A 320 -14.19 -11.66 -18.03
CA PRO A 320 -15.24 -11.43 -19.01
C PRO A 320 -15.50 -9.95 -19.35
N SER A 321 -15.37 -9.04 -18.37
CA SER A 321 -15.76 -7.64 -18.51
C SER A 321 -14.67 -6.62 -18.18
N PHE A 322 -13.39 -7.04 -18.03
CA PHE A 322 -12.34 -6.14 -17.52
C PHE A 322 -12.08 -4.92 -18.44
N SER A 323 -12.21 -5.12 -19.75
CA SER A 323 -12.06 -4.06 -20.76
C SER A 323 -13.17 -3.00 -20.67
N SER A 324 -14.37 -3.37 -20.26
CA SER A 324 -15.55 -2.49 -20.17
C SER A 324 -15.84 -1.97 -18.77
N MET A 325 -15.14 -2.43 -17.74
CA MET A 325 -15.30 -1.93 -16.37
C MET A 325 -15.09 -0.41 -16.30
N GLU A 326 -15.91 0.28 -15.51
CA GLU A 326 -15.69 1.68 -15.22
C GLU A 326 -14.47 1.83 -14.30
N ILE A 327 -13.53 2.70 -14.67
CA ILE A 327 -12.43 3.09 -13.78
C ILE A 327 -12.83 4.44 -13.17
N PRO A 328 -13.07 4.52 -11.84
CA PRO A 328 -13.39 5.78 -11.18
C PRO A 328 -12.28 6.81 -11.45
N PRO A 329 -12.55 8.12 -11.51
CA PRO A 329 -11.49 9.12 -11.66
C PRO A 329 -10.49 9.08 -10.50
N VAL A 330 -9.27 9.57 -10.72
CA VAL A 330 -8.30 9.74 -9.62
C VAL A 330 -8.75 10.94 -8.80
N GLY A 331 -9.10 10.70 -7.53
CA GLY A 331 -9.36 11.76 -6.54
C GLY A 331 -8.09 12.17 -5.78
N PRO A 332 -8.23 12.97 -4.71
CA PRO A 332 -7.13 13.22 -3.78
C PRO A 332 -6.59 11.89 -3.22
N LEU A 333 -5.28 11.83 -2.96
CA LEU A 333 -4.65 10.65 -2.32
C LEU A 333 -4.69 10.77 -0.80
N VAL A 334 -4.51 12.00 -0.31
CA VAL A 334 -4.60 12.41 1.08
C VAL A 334 -5.60 13.54 1.13
N ARG A 335 -6.38 13.62 2.20
CA ARG A 335 -7.19 14.78 2.51
C ARG A 335 -6.72 15.41 3.80
N ILE A 336 -7.04 16.68 3.93
CA ILE A 336 -6.67 17.49 5.06
C ILE A 336 -7.86 18.30 5.56
N CYS A 337 -8.00 18.32 6.88
CA CYS A 337 -8.86 19.26 7.58
C CYS A 337 -7.97 20.26 8.31
N ASP A 338 -7.83 21.45 7.73
CA ASP A 338 -7.07 22.57 8.31
C ASP A 338 -7.92 23.83 8.53
N GLY A 339 -9.21 23.75 8.21
CA GLY A 339 -10.17 24.86 8.23
C GLY A 339 -10.41 25.53 6.88
N GLY A 340 -10.02 24.87 5.78
CA GLY A 340 -10.30 25.32 4.41
C GLY A 340 -9.26 26.31 3.91
N SER A 341 -7.99 26.14 4.30
CA SER A 341 -6.93 27.00 3.78
C SER A 341 -6.74 26.78 2.27
N SER A 342 -6.14 27.75 1.58
CA SER A 342 -5.77 27.62 0.17
C SER A 342 -4.82 26.44 -0.09
N LEU A 343 -3.87 26.20 0.82
CA LEU A 343 -2.94 25.07 0.78
C LEU A 343 -3.66 23.74 1.02
N GLY A 344 -4.66 23.76 1.91
CA GLY A 344 -5.51 22.59 2.16
C GLY A 344 -6.40 22.26 0.96
N GLY A 345 -6.87 23.28 0.25
CA GLY A 345 -7.60 23.14 -1.01
C GLY A 345 -6.80 22.38 -2.07
N GLU A 346 -5.55 22.79 -2.32
CA GLU A 346 -4.63 22.11 -3.27
C GLU A 346 -4.43 20.63 -2.91
N LEU A 347 -4.24 20.32 -1.62
CA LEU A 347 -4.03 18.94 -1.17
C LEU A 347 -5.30 18.08 -1.26
N ASN A 348 -6.49 18.69 -1.16
CA ASN A 348 -7.79 18.01 -1.26
C ASN A 348 -8.23 17.75 -2.72
N GLU A 349 -7.41 18.12 -3.71
CA GLU A 349 -7.62 17.82 -5.12
C GLU A 349 -6.78 16.62 -5.59
N ALA A 350 -7.05 16.13 -6.80
CA ALA A 350 -6.22 15.11 -7.42
C ALA A 350 -4.82 15.67 -7.70
N PRO A 351 -3.74 15.01 -7.26
CA PRO A 351 -2.40 15.58 -7.36
C PRO A 351 -1.90 15.63 -8.81
N ASN A 352 -1.22 16.72 -9.16
CA ASN A 352 -0.54 16.89 -10.43
C ASN A 352 0.93 17.31 -10.19
N PRO A 353 1.93 16.50 -10.58
CA PRO A 353 1.81 15.18 -11.20
C PRO A 353 1.26 14.13 -10.22
N LEU A 354 0.66 13.06 -10.76
CA LEU A 354 0.14 11.95 -9.95
C LEU A 354 1.28 11.09 -9.37
N ARG A 355 2.25 10.70 -10.21
CA ARG A 355 3.34 9.79 -9.83
C ARG A 355 4.37 10.50 -8.91
N PRO A 356 4.96 9.77 -7.95
CA PRO A 356 6.00 10.31 -7.10
C PRO A 356 7.27 10.63 -7.89
N GLN A 357 8.07 11.55 -7.36
CA GLN A 357 9.38 11.86 -7.93
C GLN A 357 10.31 10.65 -7.76
N ARG A 358 10.97 10.29 -8.85
CA ARG A 358 11.90 9.17 -8.87
C ARG A 358 13.28 9.61 -8.40
N PHE A 359 14.03 8.65 -7.86
CA PHE A 359 15.45 8.87 -7.58
C PHE A 359 16.18 9.31 -8.86
N ARG A 360 16.90 10.42 -8.76
CA ARG A 360 17.81 10.89 -9.81
C ARG A 360 19.23 10.94 -9.23
N LYS A 361 20.23 10.64 -10.07
CA LYS A 361 21.64 10.57 -9.64
C LYS A 361 22.25 11.94 -9.31
N ASP A 362 21.58 13.01 -9.67
CA ASP A 362 21.98 14.41 -9.48
C ASP A 362 21.42 15.03 -8.19
N TRP A 363 20.80 14.23 -7.32
CA TRP A 363 20.45 14.59 -5.95
C TRP A 363 21.65 14.33 -5.06
#